data_AF-A0A6L5JWW7-F1
#
_entry.id   AF-A0A6L5JWW7-F1
#
_cell.length_a   1.000
_cell.length_b   1.000
_cell.length_c   1.000
_cell.angle_alpha   90.00
_cell.angle_beta   90.00
_cell.angle_gamma   90.00
#
_symmetry.space_group_name_H-M   'P 1'
#
loop_
_entity.id
_entity.type
_entity.pdbx_description
1 polymer ?
#
loop_
_entity_poly.entity_id
_entity_poly.type
_entity_poly.pdbx_seq_one_letter_code
_entity_poly.pdbx_strand_id
1 'polypeptide(L)'
;MSIISAIFLLLLFAALAAIMAQVVSSSNTTAAQDVQGSRALQAAQAGVEWGLFQLDPNGDSAALPSCFATNPTVLTTISDYQVSVRCTPYPGATTTYAEGGKTLRVFEITATARATASQPLTIEREARVRVEKCRDSTITAAPFDC
;
A
#
# COMPACT_ATOMS: atom_id res chain seq x y z
N MET A 1 -42.88 49.03 9.94
CA MET A 1 -42.51 47.64 10.28
C MET A 1 -41.73 46.88 9.20
N SER A 2 -41.82 47.23 7.90
CA SER A 2 -41.11 46.50 6.82
C SER A 2 -39.57 46.46 6.95
N ILE A 3 -38.94 47.53 7.45
CA ILE A 3 -37.46 47.62 7.54
C ILE A 3 -36.86 46.60 8.53
N ILE A 4 -37.56 46.32 9.63
CA ILE A 4 -37.11 45.36 10.66
C ILE A 4 -37.12 43.94 10.09
N SER A 5 -38.16 43.60 9.33
CA SER A 5 -38.26 42.29 8.65
C SER A 5 -37.19 42.11 7.58
N ALA A 6 -36.88 43.15 6.81
CA ALA A 6 -35.83 43.10 5.80
C ALA A 6 -34.44 42.84 6.41
N ILE A 7 -34.10 43.53 7.50
CA ILE A 7 -32.82 43.34 8.21
C ILE A 7 -32.74 41.92 8.79
N PHE A 8 -33.82 41.43 9.38
CA PHE A 8 -33.87 40.07 9.92
C PHE A 8 -33.59 39.00 8.85
N LEU A 9 -34.19 39.14 7.66
CA LEU A 9 -33.94 38.23 6.54
C LEU A 9 -32.48 38.29 6.06
N LEU A 10 -31.89 39.48 5.99
CA LEU A 10 -30.47 39.62 5.63
C LEU A 10 -29.54 38.92 6.63
N LEU A 11 -29.80 39.07 7.93
CA LEU A 11 -29.03 38.39 8.97
C LEU A 11 -29.19 36.87 8.89
N LEU A 12 -30.39 36.38 8.59
CA LEU A 12 -30.65 34.96 8.40
C LEU A 12 -29.86 34.40 7.21
N PHE A 13 -29.88 35.08 6.06
CA PHE A 13 -29.12 34.65 4.89
C PHE A 13 -27.61 34.73 5.12
N ALA A 14 -27.12 35.76 5.83
CA ALA A 14 -25.72 35.88 6.19
C ALA A 14 -25.27 34.70 7.08
N ALA A 15 -26.09 34.33 8.07
CA ALA A 15 -25.81 33.17 8.93
C ALA A 15 -25.78 31.85 8.13
N LEU A 16 -26.75 31.64 7.23
CA LEU A 16 -26.80 30.46 6.36
C LEU A 16 -25.57 30.37 5.45
N ALA A 17 -25.18 31.48 4.81
CA ALA A 17 -24.02 31.54 3.94
C ALA A 17 -22.71 31.23 4.71
N ALA A 18 -22.58 31.75 5.94
CA ALA A 18 -21.44 31.45 6.79
C ALA A 18 -21.34 29.95 7.14
N ILE A 19 -22.47 29.33 7.50
CA ILE A 19 -22.53 27.88 7.78
C ILE A 19 -22.15 27.07 6.53
N MET A 20 -22.70 27.42 5.36
CA MET A 20 -22.35 26.75 4.10
C MET A 20 -20.86 26.88 3.78
N ALA A 21 -20.26 28.06 3.95
CA ALA A 21 -18.83 28.25 3.72
C ALA A 21 -17.99 27.32 4.59
N GLN A 22 -18.39 27.11 5.86
CA GLN A 22 -17.72 26.17 6.74
C GLN A 22 -17.84 24.72 6.26
N VAL A 23 -19.03 24.28 5.82
CA VAL A 23 -19.25 22.94 5.24
C VAL A 23 -18.43 22.72 3.96
N VAL A 24 -18.33 23.73 3.10
CA VAL A 24 -17.51 23.65 1.88
C VAL A 24 -16.03 23.52 2.23
N SER A 25 -15.57 24.29 3.22
CA SER A 25 -14.17 24.23 3.66
C SER A 25 -13.79 22.86 4.23
N SER A 26 -14.64 22.26 5.05
CA SER A 26 -14.40 20.91 5.58
C SER A 26 -14.45 19.85 4.48
N SER A 27 -15.40 19.97 3.54
CA SER A 27 -15.51 19.05 2.40
C SER A 27 -14.24 19.01 1.55
N ASN A 28 -13.63 20.17 1.28
CA ASN A 28 -12.36 20.24 0.55
C ASN A 28 -11.21 19.53 1.29
N THR A 29 -11.15 19.65 2.62
CA THR A 29 -10.10 18.98 3.41
C THR A 29 -10.26 17.46 3.40
N THR A 30 -11.48 16.95 3.51
CA THR A 30 -11.77 15.51 3.43
C THR A 30 -11.41 14.96 2.06
N ALA A 31 -11.84 15.63 0.98
CA ALA A 31 -11.50 15.21 -0.38
C ALA A 31 -9.99 15.15 -0.62
N ALA A 32 -9.24 16.11 -0.08
CA ALA A 32 -7.77 16.10 -0.15
C ALA A 32 -7.17 14.90 0.60
N GLN A 33 -7.69 14.55 1.78
CA GLN A 33 -7.24 13.38 2.56
C GLN A 33 -7.54 12.06 1.84
N ASP A 34 -8.70 11.94 1.20
CA ASP A 34 -9.08 10.73 0.46
C ASP A 34 -8.13 10.50 -0.72
N VAL A 35 -7.81 11.55 -1.49
CA VAL A 35 -6.85 11.47 -2.60
C VAL A 35 -5.47 11.04 -2.11
N GLN A 36 -4.99 11.60 -1.00
CA GLN A 36 -3.71 11.23 -0.42
C GLN A 36 -3.72 9.78 0.13
N GLY A 37 -4.86 9.32 0.64
CA GLY A 37 -5.07 7.93 1.04
C GLY A 37 -4.99 6.95 -0.13
N SER A 38 -5.61 7.28 -1.27
CA SER A 38 -5.53 6.45 -2.48
C SER A 38 -4.11 6.39 -3.04
N ARG A 39 -3.38 7.51 -3.06
CA ARG A 39 -1.99 7.56 -3.50
C ARG A 39 -1.07 6.74 -2.61
N ALA A 40 -1.25 6.80 -1.28
CA ALA A 40 -0.50 5.98 -0.34
C ALA A 40 -0.75 4.48 -0.58
N LEU A 41 -2.00 4.07 -0.89
CA LEU A 41 -2.31 2.69 -1.23
C LEU A 41 -1.62 2.24 -2.52
N GLN A 42 -1.63 3.08 -3.56
CA GLN A 42 -0.93 2.80 -4.81
C GLN A 42 0.59 2.67 -4.59
N ALA A 43 1.17 3.52 -3.75
CA ALA A 43 2.58 3.41 -3.36
C ALA A 43 2.89 2.09 -2.64
N ALA A 44 2.02 1.65 -1.74
CA ALA A 44 2.16 0.36 -1.06
C ALA A 44 2.06 -0.81 -2.06
N GLN A 45 1.13 -0.75 -3.01
CA GLN A 45 0.99 -1.77 -4.07
C GLN A 45 2.25 -1.86 -4.93
N ALA A 46 2.82 -0.72 -5.36
CA ALA A 46 4.09 -0.70 -6.08
C ALA A 46 5.24 -1.30 -5.26
N GLY A 47 5.25 -1.09 -3.93
CA GLY A 47 6.22 -1.73 -3.03
C GLY A 47 6.07 -3.25 -2.96
N VAL A 48 4.83 -3.75 -3.00
CA VAL A 48 4.56 -5.20 -3.09
C VAL A 48 5.07 -5.76 -4.41
N GLU A 49 4.80 -5.10 -5.54
CA GLU A 49 5.26 -5.53 -6.86
C GLU A 49 6.79 -5.58 -6.93
N TRP A 50 7.45 -4.56 -6.40
CA TRP A 50 8.90 -4.57 -6.24
C TRP A 50 9.39 -5.74 -5.37
N GLY A 51 8.72 -6.00 -4.23
CA GLY A 51 9.09 -7.10 -3.35
C GLY A 51 8.89 -8.47 -3.99
N LEU A 52 7.85 -8.63 -4.82
CA LEU A 52 7.59 -9.85 -5.58
C LEU A 52 8.68 -10.09 -6.63
N PHE A 53 9.08 -9.04 -7.34
CA PHE A 53 10.20 -9.10 -8.26
C PHE A 53 11.50 -9.47 -7.53
N GLN A 54 11.80 -8.86 -6.38
CA GLN A 54 13.01 -9.19 -5.62
C GLN A 54 13.00 -10.57 -4.97
N LEU A 55 11.81 -11.13 -4.69
CA LEU A 55 11.71 -12.49 -4.16
C LEU A 55 12.23 -13.50 -5.18
N ASP A 56 11.87 -13.35 -6.45
CA ASP A 56 12.23 -14.28 -7.50
C ASP A 56 12.11 -13.63 -8.88
N PRO A 57 13.14 -12.89 -9.33
CA PRO A 57 13.05 -12.01 -10.49
C PRO A 57 12.65 -12.71 -11.79
N ASN A 58 13.13 -13.93 -11.99
CA ASN A 58 13.01 -14.66 -13.26
C ASN A 58 12.78 -16.18 -13.09
N GLY A 59 12.73 -16.70 -11.87
CA GLY A 59 12.69 -18.16 -11.67
C GLY A 59 13.97 -18.87 -12.14
N ASP A 60 15.10 -18.15 -12.25
CA ASP A 60 16.37 -18.66 -12.81
C ASP A 60 17.10 -19.64 -11.90
N SER A 61 16.67 -19.81 -10.64
CA SER A 61 17.28 -20.71 -9.67
C SER A 61 16.44 -21.98 -9.51
N ALA A 62 17.09 -23.14 -9.60
CA ALA A 62 16.47 -24.44 -9.31
C ALA A 62 16.08 -24.59 -7.83
N ALA A 63 16.74 -23.87 -6.92
CA ALA A 63 16.37 -23.82 -5.51
C ALA A 63 15.24 -22.83 -5.26
N LEU A 64 14.38 -23.12 -4.27
CA LEU A 64 13.36 -22.17 -3.82
C LEU A 64 14.02 -20.87 -3.34
N PRO A 65 13.39 -19.72 -3.61
CA PRO A 65 13.93 -18.45 -3.18
C PRO A 65 13.93 -18.33 -1.65
N SER A 66 14.69 -17.35 -1.18
CA SER A 66 14.61 -16.82 0.18
C SER A 66 14.17 -15.37 0.12
N CYS A 67 13.62 -14.85 1.22
CA CYS A 67 13.35 -13.42 1.30
C CYS A 67 14.61 -12.59 1.05
N PHE A 68 14.46 -11.51 0.29
CA PHE A 68 15.56 -10.63 -0.16
C PHE A 68 16.28 -9.91 0.99
N ALA A 69 15.64 -9.73 2.15
CA ALA A 69 16.23 -9.13 3.33
C ALA A 69 15.53 -9.63 4.62
N THR A 70 16.28 -9.65 5.72
CA THR A 70 15.75 -9.97 7.06
C THR A 70 14.95 -8.80 7.65
N ASN A 71 15.41 -7.58 7.40
CA ASN A 71 14.75 -6.35 7.82
C ASN A 71 13.93 -5.74 6.67
N PRO A 72 12.90 -4.94 6.97
CA PRO A 72 12.17 -4.22 5.94
C PRO A 72 13.11 -3.34 5.12
N THR A 73 12.99 -3.43 3.79
CA THR A 73 13.72 -2.55 2.87
C THR A 73 12.91 -1.29 2.65
N VAL A 74 13.55 -0.14 2.78
CA VAL A 74 12.89 1.16 2.63
C VAL A 74 13.15 1.72 1.24
N LEU A 75 12.07 1.93 0.48
CA LEU A 75 12.08 2.54 -0.84
C LEU A 75 11.72 4.02 -0.69
N THR A 76 12.53 4.87 -1.29
CA THR A 76 12.36 6.34 -1.34
C THR A 76 12.23 6.85 -2.78
N THR A 77 12.10 5.95 -3.75
CA THR A 77 11.96 6.26 -5.18
C THR A 77 10.54 6.68 -5.56
N ILE A 78 9.57 6.47 -4.68
CA ILE A 78 8.18 6.91 -4.86
C ILE A 78 8.07 8.31 -4.27
N SER A 79 7.76 9.30 -5.11
CA SER A 79 7.64 10.70 -4.66
C SER A 79 6.68 10.82 -3.48
N ASP A 80 7.06 11.62 -2.48
CA ASP A 80 6.24 11.98 -1.31
C ASP A 80 5.87 10.81 -0.37
N TYR A 81 6.38 9.61 -0.63
CA TYR A 81 6.15 8.42 0.19
C TYR A 81 7.45 7.68 0.49
N GLN A 82 7.57 7.24 1.73
CA GLN A 82 8.53 6.23 2.14
C GLN A 82 7.82 4.89 2.23
N VAL A 83 8.25 3.91 1.45
CA VAL A 83 7.61 2.57 1.42
C VAL A 83 8.53 1.54 2.04
N SER A 84 8.09 0.94 3.15
CA SER A 84 8.79 -0.13 3.84
C SER A 84 8.26 -1.48 3.37
N VAL A 85 9.10 -2.29 2.74
CA VAL A 85 8.71 -3.60 2.19
C VAL A 85 9.40 -4.71 2.98
N ARG A 86 8.61 -5.65 3.50
CA ARG A 86 9.06 -6.80 4.26
C ARG A 86 8.61 -8.08 3.59
N CYS A 87 9.54 -9.00 3.41
CA CYS A 87 9.25 -10.38 3.04
C CYS A 87 9.38 -11.27 4.27
N THR A 88 8.42 -12.16 4.47
CA THR A 88 8.51 -13.23 5.47
C THR A 88 8.04 -14.55 4.91
N PRO A 89 8.75 -15.67 5.15
CA PRO A 89 8.23 -17.00 4.84
C PRO A 89 7.01 -17.32 5.71
N TYR A 90 6.02 -18.00 5.16
CA TYR A 90 4.75 -18.31 5.80
C TYR A 90 4.39 -19.81 5.66
N PRO A 91 3.88 -20.48 6.71
CA PRO A 91 3.70 -20.00 8.08
C PRO A 91 4.99 -19.98 8.93
N GLY A 92 6.14 -20.42 8.40
CA GLY A 92 7.42 -20.38 9.10
C GLY A 92 8.62 -20.44 8.15
N ALA A 93 9.82 -20.19 8.68
CA ALA A 93 11.03 -20.06 7.85
C ALA A 93 11.50 -21.35 7.16
N THR A 94 11.18 -22.50 7.74
CA THR A 94 11.57 -23.83 7.26
C THR A 94 10.43 -24.60 6.60
N THR A 95 9.22 -24.02 6.51
CA THR A 95 8.10 -24.75 5.93
C THR A 95 8.24 -24.86 4.42
N THR A 96 8.29 -26.09 3.93
CA THR A 96 8.27 -26.44 2.50
C THR A 96 7.32 -27.60 2.30
N TYR A 97 6.60 -27.58 1.20
CA TYR A 97 5.70 -28.64 0.79
C TYR A 97 6.34 -29.38 -0.38
N ALA A 98 6.26 -30.71 -0.39
CA ALA A 98 6.78 -31.52 -1.49
C ALA A 98 5.63 -32.38 -2.03
N GLU A 99 5.34 -32.25 -3.33
CA GLU A 99 4.25 -32.96 -3.99
C GLU A 99 4.67 -33.36 -5.40
N GLY A 100 4.62 -34.65 -5.72
CA GLY A 100 4.83 -35.13 -7.09
C GLY A 100 6.17 -34.72 -7.74
N GLY A 101 7.26 -34.61 -6.98
CA GLY A 101 8.57 -34.16 -7.49
C GLY A 101 8.75 -32.63 -7.56
N LYS A 102 7.74 -31.87 -7.11
CA LYS A 102 7.75 -30.42 -6.96
C LYS A 102 7.95 -30.04 -5.51
N THR A 103 8.53 -28.87 -5.27
CA THR A 103 8.77 -28.31 -3.95
C THR A 103 8.23 -26.88 -3.90
N LEU A 104 7.42 -26.57 -2.89
CA LEU A 104 6.71 -25.31 -2.77
C LEU A 104 6.98 -24.61 -1.44
N ARG A 105 6.99 -23.28 -1.46
CA ARG A 105 7.04 -22.44 -0.25
C ARG A 105 6.20 -21.20 -0.45
N VAL A 106 5.51 -20.79 0.60
CA VAL A 106 4.68 -19.58 0.62
C VAL A 106 5.44 -18.47 1.32
N PHE A 107 5.34 -17.26 0.78
CA PHE A 107 5.90 -16.04 1.33
C PHE A 107 4.79 -15.01 1.49
N GLU A 108 4.86 -14.22 2.54
CA GLU A 108 4.05 -13.04 2.74
C GLU A 108 4.91 -11.80 2.49
N ILE A 109 4.47 -10.95 1.56
CA ILE A 109 5.09 -9.67 1.25
C ILE A 109 4.16 -8.58 1.77
N THR A 110 4.69 -7.75 2.66
CA THR A 110 3.98 -6.61 3.25
C THR A 110 4.70 -5.34 2.84
N ALA A 111 3.98 -4.39 2.25
CA ALA A 111 4.48 -3.06 1.98
C ALA A 111 3.66 -2.01 2.71
N THR A 112 4.34 -1.13 3.43
CA THR A 112 3.73 -0.04 4.19
C THR A 112 4.21 1.29 3.62
N ALA A 113 3.30 2.06 3.04
CA ALA A 113 3.59 3.38 2.50
C ALA A 113 3.21 4.47 3.50
N ARG A 114 4.18 5.33 3.82
CA ARG A 114 4.02 6.46 4.73
C ARG A 114 4.30 7.77 4.01
N ALA A 115 3.37 8.71 4.07
CA ALA A 115 3.59 10.03 3.48
C ALA A 115 4.74 10.76 4.19
N THR A 116 5.65 11.38 3.43
CA THR A 116 6.80 12.14 3.96
C THR A 116 6.51 13.62 4.12
N ALA A 117 5.32 14.08 3.75
CA ALA A 117 4.93 15.48 3.83
C ALA A 117 4.83 15.98 5.29
N SER A 118 5.19 17.24 5.50
CA SER A 118 5.02 17.98 6.76
C SER A 118 3.54 18.36 6.99
N GLN A 119 2.65 17.37 6.98
CA GLN A 119 1.24 17.55 7.28
C GLN A 119 0.97 17.26 8.76
N PRO A 120 -0.07 17.87 9.37
CA PRO A 120 -0.39 17.68 10.79
C PRO A 120 -0.78 16.22 11.14
N LEU A 121 -1.06 15.38 10.13
CA LEU A 121 -1.43 13.98 10.28
C LEU A 121 -0.54 13.09 9.40
N THR A 122 -0.06 11.98 9.96
CA THR A 122 0.65 10.94 9.20
C THR A 122 -0.37 10.08 8.46
N ILE A 123 -0.32 10.08 7.13
CA ILE A 123 -1.10 9.16 6.28
C ILE A 123 -0.24 7.91 6.05
N GLU A 124 -0.80 6.76 6.41
CA GLU A 124 -0.16 5.45 6.25
C GLU A 124 -1.15 4.46 5.63
N ARG A 125 -0.67 3.64 4.69
CA ARG A 125 -1.43 2.55 4.07
C ARG A 125 -0.56 1.32 3.94
N GLU A 126 -1.18 0.15 4.07
CA GLU A 126 -0.51 -1.14 4.01
C GLU A 126 -1.14 -2.03 2.94
N ALA A 127 -0.30 -2.71 2.18
CA ALA A 127 -0.68 -3.76 1.24
C ALA A 127 0.03 -5.07 1.62
N ARG A 128 -0.71 -6.18 1.66
CA ARG A 128 -0.18 -7.51 1.95
C ARG A 128 -0.60 -8.50 0.88
N VAL A 129 0.35 -9.32 0.44
CA VAL A 129 0.08 -10.43 -0.47
C VAL A 129 0.79 -11.68 0.01
N ARG A 130 0.21 -12.84 -0.34
CA ARG A 130 0.85 -14.13 -0.18
C ARG A 130 1.14 -14.69 -1.56
N VAL A 131 2.38 -15.12 -1.75
CA VAL A 131 2.85 -15.70 -3.00
C VAL A 131 3.43 -17.08 -2.72
N GLU A 132 3.04 -18.02 -3.56
CA GLU A 132 3.60 -19.36 -3.63
C GLU A 132 4.73 -19.37 -4.65
N LYS A 133 5.85 -20.02 -4.30
CA LYS A 133 6.93 -20.33 -5.24
C LYS A 133 7.13 -21.83 -5.29
N CYS A 134 7.13 -22.34 -6.52
CA CYS A 134 7.27 -23.76 -6.82
C CYS A 134 8.58 -24.02 -7.57
N ARG A 135 9.22 -25.16 -7.31
CA ARG A 135 10.36 -25.68 -8.08
C ARG A 135 10.11 -27.12 -8.45
N ASP A 136 10.32 -27.46 -9.72
CA ASP A 136 10.22 -28.83 -10.23
C ASP A 136 11.61 -29.43 -10.46
N SER A 137 11.87 -30.57 -9.83
CA SER A 137 13.16 -31.29 -9.94
C SER A 137 13.45 -31.86 -11.34
N THR A 138 12.44 -31.91 -12.21
CA THR A 138 12.58 -32.37 -13.60
C THR A 138 13.01 -31.27 -14.56
N ILE A 139 12.88 -30.00 -14.18
CA ILE A 139 13.30 -28.87 -15.01
C ILE A 139 14.82 -28.70 -14.91
N THR A 140 15.50 -28.72 -16.07
CA THR A 140 16.96 -28.65 -16.17
C THR A 140 17.49 -27.33 -16.74
N ALA A 141 16.59 -26.44 -17.18
CA ALA A 141 16.91 -25.09 -17.66
C ALA A 141 15.82 -24.11 -17.21
N ALA A 142 16.21 -22.86 -16.91
CA ALA A 142 15.30 -21.82 -16.47
C ALA A 142 14.18 -21.52 -17.49
N PRO A 143 12.99 -21.07 -17.03
CA PRO A 143 12.60 -20.88 -15.63
C PRO A 143 12.29 -22.21 -14.92
N PHE A 144 12.68 -22.32 -13.65
CA PHE A 144 12.49 -23.53 -12.81
C PHE A 144 11.14 -23.56 -12.09
N ASP A 145 10.29 -22.57 -12.35
CA ASP A 145 8.93 -22.52 -11.82
C ASP A 145 8.09 -23.69 -12.36
N CYS A 146 7.20 -24.19 -11.50
CA CYS A 146 6.02 -24.92 -11.93
C CYS A 146 4.81 -23.98 -11.84
#